data_AF-A0A661JCI7-F1
#
_entry.id   AF-A0A661JCI7-F1
#
_cell.length_a   1.000
_cell.length_b   1.000
_cell.length_c   1.000
_cell.angle_alpha   90.00
_cell.angle_beta   90.00
_cell.angle_gamma   90.00
#
_symmetry.space_group_name_H-M   'P 1'
#
loop_
_entity.id
_entity.type
_entity.pdbx_description
1 polymer ?
#
loop_
_entity_poly.entity_id
_entity_poly.type
_entity_poly.pdbx_seq_one_letter_code
_entity_poly.pdbx_strand_id
1 'polypeptide(L)'
;LLHILYRWRDWAGEEEPKKWVQKVVSDDKKLVEFLEKSLQRTFRFSSLDAVGQVQYRLDPEWLRPFLDPSEIIDRVRRLFDKGDLSENQKIALRQFIQEYEIRQRGMDPNDPLAWEAK
;
A
#
# COMPACT_ATOMS: atom_id res chain seq x y z
N LEU A 1 7.12 8.70 -3.75
CA LEU A 1 6.73 7.86 -4.90
C LEU A 1 5.30 8.19 -5.37
N LEU A 2 4.30 8.04 -4.52
CA LEU A 2 2.89 8.35 -4.81
C LEU A 2 2.67 9.70 -5.49
N HIS A 3 3.15 10.78 -4.88
CA HIS A 3 3.03 12.14 -5.43
C HIS A 3 3.65 12.28 -6.82
N ILE A 4 4.72 11.54 -7.12
CA ILE A 4 5.38 11.58 -8.44
C ILE A 4 4.51 10.90 -9.49
N LEU A 5 3.91 9.75 -9.17
CA LEU A 5 3.02 9.03 -10.10
C LEU A 5 1.77 9.87 -10.45
N TYR A 6 1.16 10.51 -9.45
CA TYR A 6 0.03 11.41 -9.69
C TYR A 6 0.44 12.62 -10.53
N ARG A 7 1.60 13.24 -10.25
CA ARG A 7 2.10 14.36 -11.07
C ARG A 7 2.44 13.94 -12.49
N TRP A 8 3.05 12.78 -12.67
CA TRP A 8 3.34 12.25 -14.00
C TRP A 8 2.04 12.03 -14.78
N ARG A 9 1.02 11.45 -14.15
CA ARG A 9 -0.31 11.31 -14.75
C ARG A 9 -0.90 12.65 -15.17
N ASP A 10 -0.83 13.65 -14.29
CA ASP A 10 -1.39 14.97 -14.57
C ASP A 10 -0.66 15.69 -15.73
N TRP A 11 0.61 15.37 -15.97
CA TRP A 11 1.42 15.99 -17.05
C TRP A 11 1.39 15.23 -18.37
N ALA A 12 1.46 13.90 -18.34
CA ALA A 12 1.62 13.05 -19.53
C ALA A 12 0.35 12.25 -19.87
N GLY A 13 -0.71 12.36 -19.07
CA GLY A 13 -1.89 11.50 -19.16
C GLY A 13 -1.71 10.15 -18.47
N GLU A 14 -2.72 9.30 -18.53
CA GLU A 14 -2.81 8.07 -17.72
C GLU A 14 -2.00 6.89 -18.27
N GLU A 15 -1.79 6.84 -19.58
CA GLU A 15 -1.23 5.67 -20.27
C GLU A 15 0.20 5.33 -19.86
N GLU A 16 1.09 6.33 -19.83
CA GLU A 16 2.49 6.12 -19.49
C GLU A 16 2.72 5.65 -18.05
N PRO A 17 2.20 6.35 -17.00
CA PRO A 17 2.38 5.90 -15.63
C PRO A 17 1.73 4.55 -15.37
N LYS A 18 0.59 4.24 -16.00
CA LYS A 18 -0.05 2.92 -15.93
C LYS A 18 0.86 1.81 -16.46
N LYS A 19 1.40 1.98 -17.67
CA LYS A 19 2.35 1.02 -18.27
C LYS A 19 3.61 0.85 -17.42
N TRP A 20 4.10 1.94 -16.84
CA TRP A 20 5.26 1.88 -15.95
C TRP A 20 4.96 1.07 -14.69
N VAL A 21 3.83 1.32 -14.02
CA VAL A 21 3.41 0.56 -12.82
C VAL A 21 3.25 -0.92 -13.17
N GLN A 22 2.56 -1.25 -14.27
CA GLN A 22 2.39 -2.63 -14.72
C GLN A 22 3.75 -3.33 -14.99
N LYS A 23 4.72 -2.62 -15.57
CA LYS A 23 6.06 -3.15 -15.80
C LYS A 23 6.87 -3.33 -14.52
N VAL A 24 6.70 -2.45 -13.53
CA VAL A 24 7.39 -2.55 -12.23
C VAL A 24 6.82 -3.72 -11.43
N VAL A 25 5.50 -3.82 -11.35
CA VAL A 25 4.85 -4.86 -10.55
C VAL A 25 4.91 -6.24 -11.21
N SER A 26 5.28 -6.38 -12.49
CA SER A 26 5.38 -7.70 -13.11
C SER A 26 6.50 -8.59 -12.52
N ASP A 27 7.49 -7.99 -11.87
CA ASP A 27 8.59 -8.65 -11.18
C ASP A 27 8.35 -8.65 -9.66
N ASP A 28 8.49 -9.81 -9.02
CA ASP A 28 8.17 -9.99 -7.60
C ASP A 28 9.05 -9.14 -6.68
N LYS A 29 10.35 -9.04 -6.97
CA LYS A 29 11.27 -8.22 -6.17
C LYS A 29 10.92 -6.75 -6.31
N LYS A 30 10.67 -6.29 -7.53
CA LYS A 30 10.28 -4.89 -7.79
C LYS A 30 8.90 -4.56 -7.22
N LEU A 31 7.96 -5.50 -7.22
CA LEU A 31 6.68 -5.34 -6.54
C LEU A 31 6.87 -5.09 -5.04
N VAL A 32 7.70 -5.90 -4.38
CA VAL A 32 8.02 -5.72 -2.96
C VAL A 32 8.65 -4.36 -2.70
N GLU A 33 9.68 -3.99 -3.46
CA GLU A 33 10.35 -2.69 -3.34
C GLU A 33 9.40 -1.51 -3.63
N PHE A 34 8.46 -1.69 -4.56
CA PHE A 34 7.47 -0.69 -4.91
C PHE A 34 6.48 -0.43 -3.78
N LEU A 35 5.97 -1.50 -3.15
CA LEU A 35 5.09 -1.39 -1.98
C LEU A 35 5.83 -0.82 -0.77
N GLU A 36 7.07 -1.26 -0.52
CA GLU A 36 7.93 -0.71 0.53
C GLU A 36 8.15 0.80 0.36
N LYS A 37 8.49 1.27 -0.84
CA LYS A 37 8.67 2.70 -1.14
C LYS A 37 7.37 3.52 -1.12
N SER A 38 6.23 2.85 -1.12
CA SER A 38 4.91 3.46 -1.04
C SER A 38 4.37 3.50 0.39
N LEU A 39 4.99 2.77 1.31
CA LEU A 39 4.63 2.72 2.72
C LEU A 39 4.70 4.12 3.34
N GLN A 40 3.57 4.57 3.88
CA GLN A 40 3.49 5.83 4.58
C GLN A 40 3.68 5.60 6.07
N ARG A 41 4.52 6.43 6.69
CA ARG A 41 4.69 6.49 8.14
C ARG A 41 3.98 7.73 8.65
N THR A 42 2.94 7.55 9.45
CA THR A 42 2.20 8.63 10.10
C THR A 42 2.38 8.56 11.61
N PHE A 43 2.13 9.67 12.28
CA PHE A 43 2.13 9.73 13.74
C PHE A 43 0.70 9.99 14.20
N ARG A 44 0.19 9.13 15.08
CA ARG A 44 -1.05 9.42 15.83
C ARG A 44 -0.68 10.03 17.17
N PHE A 45 -1.24 11.21 17.44
CA PHE A 45 -1.17 11.84 18.75
C PHE A 45 -2.54 11.66 19.41
N SER A 46 -2.57 10.97 20.55
CA SER A 46 -3.72 10.96 21.44
C SER A 46 -3.54 12.08 22.45
N SER A 47 -4.60 12.83 22.77
CA SER A 47 -4.56 13.86 23.83
C SER A 47 -4.26 13.28 25.23
N LEU A 48 -4.36 11.96 25.38
CA LEU A 48 -4.08 11.22 26.62
C LEU A 48 -2.67 10.63 26.68
N ASP A 49 -1.98 10.50 25.53
CA ASP A 49 -0.63 9.95 25.46
C ASP A 49 0.37 11.04 25.02
N ALA A 50 1.27 11.42 25.92
CA ALA A 50 2.35 12.37 25.62
C ALA A 50 3.38 11.86 24.58
N VAL A 51 3.20 10.64 24.05
CA VAL A 51 4.09 9.99 23.09
C VAL A 51 3.30 9.63 21.83
N GLY A 52 3.69 10.20 20.69
CA GLY A 52 3.09 9.88 19.40
C GLY A 52 3.36 8.43 19.01
N GLN A 53 2.31 7.69 18.65
CA GLN A 53 2.44 6.32 18.15
C GLN A 53 2.70 6.34 16.64
N VAL A 54 3.70 5.56 16.20
CA VAL A 54 3.98 5.37 14.77
C VAL A 54 2.93 4.45 14.19
N GLN A 55 2.23 4.91 13.16
CA GLN A 55 1.33 4.08 12.38
C GLN A 55 1.85 3.98 10.94
N TYR A 56 1.83 2.76 10.40
CA TYR A 56 2.14 2.51 9.00
C TYR A 56 0.84 2.44 8.19
N ARG A 57 0.83 3.01 6.99
CA ARG A 57 -0.34 3.05 6.11
C ARG A 57 0.04 2.73 4.67
N LEU A 58 -0.79 1.91 4.01
CA LEU A 58 -0.64 1.53 2.61
C LEU A 58 -1.97 1.11 1.98
N ASP A 59 -2.94 2.03 2.00
CA ASP A 59 -4.29 1.84 1.45
C ASP A 59 -4.26 1.56 -0.06
N PRO A 60 -4.67 0.38 -0.56
CA PRO A 60 -4.55 0.06 -1.99
C PRO A 60 -5.34 0.98 -2.94
N GLU A 61 -6.28 1.78 -2.45
CA GLU A 61 -7.06 2.71 -3.29
C GLU A 61 -6.20 3.69 -4.09
N TRP A 62 -5.04 4.11 -3.58
CA TRP A 62 -4.15 5.02 -4.32
C TRP A 62 -3.65 4.41 -5.63
N LEU A 63 -3.64 3.08 -5.74
CA LEU A 63 -3.10 2.35 -6.88
C LEU A 63 -4.10 2.24 -8.03
N ARG A 64 -5.42 2.36 -7.76
CA ARG A 64 -6.49 2.17 -8.75
C ARG A 64 -6.32 2.95 -10.07
N PRO A 65 -5.83 4.20 -10.08
CA PRO A 65 -5.58 4.90 -11.35
C PRO A 65 -4.51 4.24 -12.23
N PHE A 66 -3.68 3.35 -11.68
CA PHE A 66 -2.53 2.75 -12.34
C PHE A 66 -2.61 1.22 -12.44
N LEU A 67 -3.32 0.55 -11.53
CA LEU A 67 -3.48 -0.91 -11.49
C LEU A 67 -4.63 -1.26 -10.54
N ASP A 68 -5.48 -2.25 -10.89
CA ASP A 68 -6.46 -2.76 -9.93
C ASP A 68 -5.72 -3.57 -8.84
N PRO A 69 -5.84 -3.22 -7.55
CA PRO A 69 -5.16 -3.95 -6.47
C PRO A 69 -5.46 -5.46 -6.43
N SER A 70 -6.62 -5.88 -6.93
CA SER A 70 -6.97 -7.30 -7.03
C SER A 70 -6.06 -8.09 -7.97
N GLU A 71 -5.40 -7.43 -8.94
CA GLU A 71 -4.44 -8.06 -9.85
C GLU A 71 -3.17 -8.54 -9.15
N ILE A 72 -2.84 -7.97 -7.99
CA ILE A 72 -1.57 -8.25 -7.29
C ILE A 72 -1.73 -8.86 -5.91
N ILE A 73 -2.91 -8.77 -5.28
CA ILE A 73 -3.08 -9.14 -3.86
C ILE A 73 -2.67 -10.59 -3.55
N ASP A 74 -3.05 -11.56 -4.37
CA ASP A 74 -2.70 -12.96 -4.09
C ASP A 74 -1.20 -13.22 -4.25
N ARG A 75 -0.53 -12.47 -5.13
CA ARG A 75 0.92 -12.54 -5.26
C ARG A 75 1.60 -11.89 -4.06
N VAL A 76 1.08 -10.76 -3.59
CA VAL A 76 1.55 -10.10 -2.36
C VAL A 76 1.45 -11.04 -1.15
N ARG A 77 0.33 -11.76 -1.00
CA ARG A 77 0.15 -12.78 0.06
C ARG A 77 1.21 -13.88 -0.04
N ARG A 78 1.42 -14.46 -1.23
CA ARG A 78 2.45 -15.49 -1.43
C ARG A 78 3.86 -14.99 -1.12
N LEU A 79 4.17 -13.74 -1.49
CA LEU A 79 5.48 -13.13 -1.23
C LEU A 79 5.69 -12.86 0.27
N PHE A 80 4.64 -12.48 0.98
CA PHE A 80 4.68 -12.31 2.44
C PHE A 80 5.02 -13.62 3.16
N ASP A 81 4.45 -14.74 2.72
CA ASP A 81 4.65 -16.05 3.36
C ASP A 81 6.02 -16.69 3.05
N LYS A 82 6.56 -16.46 1.86
CA LYS A 82 7.71 -17.22 1.31
C LYS A 82 8.97 -16.39 1.11
N GLY A 83 8.88 -15.07 1.23
CA GLY A 83 9.97 -14.17 0.89
C GLY A 83 11.01 -14.04 2.00
N ASP A 84 12.28 -14.05 1.61
CA ASP A 84 13.34 -13.44 2.43
C ASP A 84 13.18 -11.91 2.34
N LEU A 85 12.42 -11.37 3.29
CA LEU A 85 12.00 -9.97 3.31
C LEU A 85 12.71 -9.22 4.43
N SER A 86 13.10 -7.97 4.15
CA SER A 86 13.48 -7.05 5.22
C SER A 86 12.28 -6.75 6.13
N GLU A 87 12.52 -6.25 7.34
CA GLU A 87 11.43 -5.88 8.25
C GLU A 87 10.50 -4.82 7.66
N ASN A 88 11.04 -3.82 6.95
CA ASN A 88 10.22 -2.81 6.27
C ASN A 88 9.36 -3.42 5.16
N GLN A 89 9.88 -4.39 4.42
CA GLN A 89 9.11 -5.09 3.40
C GLN A 89 8.00 -5.93 4.03
N LYS A 90 8.27 -6.65 5.12
CA LYS A 90 7.23 -7.37 5.88
C LYS A 90 6.13 -6.43 6.36
N ILE A 91 6.49 -5.25 6.89
CA ILE A 91 5.52 -4.23 7.31
C ILE A 91 4.69 -3.76 6.12
N ALA A 92 5.33 -3.41 5.00
CA ALA A 92 4.63 -2.92 3.81
C ALA A 92 3.64 -3.95 3.26
N LEU A 93 4.08 -5.20 3.07
CA LEU A 93 3.24 -6.27 2.53
C LEU A 93 2.07 -6.59 3.47
N ARG A 94 2.33 -6.71 4.78
CA ARG A 94 1.28 -6.91 5.79
C ARG A 94 0.25 -5.77 5.75
N GLN A 95 0.73 -4.53 5.73
CA GLN A 95 -0.13 -3.34 5.73
C GLN A 95 -1.00 -3.29 4.47
N PHE A 96 -0.43 -3.59 3.30
CA PHE A 96 -1.18 -3.67 2.04
C PHE A 96 -2.29 -4.72 2.11
N ILE A 97 -1.99 -5.93 2.62
CA ILE A 97 -2.96 -7.01 2.75
C ILE A 97 -4.10 -6.61 3.69
N GLN A 98 -3.78 -6.06 4.86
CA GLN A 98 -4.78 -5.67 5.86
C GLN A 98 -5.69 -4.56 5.35
N GLU A 99 -5.13 -3.50 4.76
CA GLU A 99 -5.93 -2.41 4.22
C GLU A 99 -6.73 -2.83 2.98
N TYR A 100 -6.23 -3.76 2.17
CA TYR A 100 -7.01 -4.38 1.10
C TYR A 100 -8.24 -5.11 1.64
N GLU A 101 -8.08 -5.92 2.69
CA GLU A 101 -9.19 -6.67 3.32
C GLU A 101 -10.23 -5.73 3.95
N ILE A 102 -9.79 -4.64 4.57
CA ILE A 102 -10.70 -3.58 5.04
C ILE A 102 -11.52 -3.01 3.87
N ARG A 103 -10.89 -2.68 2.75
CA ARG A 103 -11.57 -2.19 1.54
C ARG A 103 -12.54 -3.22 0.97
N GLN A 104 -12.21 -4.52 1.00
CA GLN A 104 -13.11 -5.60 0.56
C GLN A 104 -14.37 -5.71 1.42
N ARG A 105 -14.32 -5.30 2.69
CA ARG A 105 -15.49 -5.20 3.57
C ARG A 105 -16.33 -3.93 3.34
N GLY A 106 -15.94 -3.08 2.39
CA GLY A 106 -16.60 -1.80 2.13
C GLY A 106 -16.28 -0.71 3.15
N MET A 107 -15.22 -0.88 3.95
CA MET A 107 -14.81 0.06 4.98
C MET A 107 -13.64 0.94 4.51
N ASP A 108 -13.44 2.08 5.17
CA ASP A 108 -12.26 2.94 4.96
C ASP A 108 -11.16 2.59 5.98
N PRO A 109 -9.95 2.19 5.56
CA PRO A 109 -8.84 1.95 6.46
C PRO A 109 -8.43 3.18 7.29
N ASN A 110 -8.82 4.40 6.89
CA ASN A 110 -8.62 5.63 7.69
C ASN A 110 -9.57 5.73 8.88
N ASP A 111 -10.70 5.03 8.85
CA ASP A 111 -11.63 4.93 9.97
C ASP A 111 -11.05 3.99 11.04
N PRO A 112 -10.84 4.45 12.30
CA PRO A 112 -10.42 3.58 13.40
C PRO A 112 -11.30 2.35 13.60
N LEU A 113 -12.62 2.46 13.40
CA LEU A 113 -13.56 1.35 13.60
C LEU A 113 -13.34 0.20 12.62
N ALA A 114 -12.79 0.50 11.44
CA ALA A 114 -12.51 -0.49 10.41
C ALA A 114 -11.47 -1.54 10.85
N TRP A 115 -10.66 -1.23 11.87
CA TRP A 115 -9.61 -2.09 12.42
C TRP A 115 -10.08 -2.97 13.59
N GLU A 116 -11.23 -2.65 14.18
CA GLU A 116 -11.81 -3.38 15.31
C GLU A 116 -12.75 -4.51 14.87
N ALA A 117 -13.26 -4.43 13.64
CA ALA A 117 -14.02 -5.49 13.00
C ALA A 117 -13.10 -6.66 12.58
N LYS A 118 -12.92 -7.63 13.47
CA LYS A 118 -12.26 -8.92 13.21
C LYS A 118 -13.28 -10.05 13.14
#